data_AF-A0A9D0VCX8-F1
#
_entry.id   AF-A0A9D0VCX8-F1
#
_cell.length_a   1.000
_cell.length_b   1.000
_cell.length_c   1.000
_cell.angle_alpha   90.00
_cell.angle_beta   90.00
_cell.angle_gamma   90.00
#
_symmetry.space_group_name_H-M   'P 1'
#
loop_
_entity.id
_entity.type
_entity.pdbx_description
1 polymer ?
#
loop_
_entity_poly.entity_id
_entity_poly.type
_entity_poly.pdbx_seq_one_letter_code
_entity_poly.pdbx_strand_id
1 'polypeptide(L)'
;MSVEVRSIELPRDSAQFIRAWWPIYADDPHWVPPLLMERKQFFDPGQNPYFRTADVRCWMAWRDGVAVGTIAATVDHRLQESEPNTGMFGFFEFIDDEEIARALLDAALAWLRGQGMTSARGPFNFNSNHEFGLLIDGFDTDPCIANPHNRSYYGAMYERLGLDKAMDWYAYWLDKGPMPERVERISARFMERHPDVTLRRADLSRFDREVELFYEIYNDAWNDNWGHIHFERDEFEFVAKGLKQVINPDLVWFAYVGDEVAGCTI
;
A
#
# COMPACT_ATOMS: atom_id res chain seq x y z
N MET A 1 27.18 -21.42 -0.76
CA MET A 1 27.83 -20.09 -0.72
C MET A 1 26.94 -19.20 0.11
N SER A 2 27.51 -18.33 0.96
CA SER A 2 26.74 -17.59 1.98
C SER A 2 25.92 -16.46 1.37
N VAL A 3 24.70 -16.27 1.86
CA VAL A 3 23.89 -15.08 1.57
C VAL A 3 24.53 -13.86 2.23
N GLU A 4 24.59 -12.74 1.50
CA GLU A 4 25.08 -11.47 2.01
C GLU A 4 23.96 -10.43 2.01
N VAL A 5 23.65 -9.85 3.17
CA VAL A 5 22.66 -8.78 3.30
C VAL A 5 23.36 -7.44 3.47
N ARG A 6 23.06 -6.48 2.58
CA ARG A 6 23.65 -5.13 2.60
C ARG A 6 22.55 -4.09 2.69
N SER A 7 22.73 -3.08 3.53
CA SER A 7 21.90 -1.88 3.46
C SER A 7 22.19 -1.11 2.19
N ILE A 8 21.18 -0.45 1.65
CA ILE A 8 21.29 0.40 0.47
C ILE A 8 21.03 1.86 0.80
N GLU A 9 21.44 2.77 -0.09
CA GLU A 9 21.30 4.21 0.10
C GLU A 9 20.28 4.79 -0.88
N LEU A 10 19.22 5.40 -0.33
CA LEU A 10 18.18 6.08 -1.10
C LEU A 10 18.56 7.56 -1.34
N PRO A 11 18.18 8.15 -2.49
CA PRO A 11 17.47 7.53 -3.61
C PRO A 11 18.38 6.74 -4.57
N ARG A 12 19.71 6.80 -4.40
CA ARG A 12 20.71 6.31 -5.36
C ARG A 12 20.45 4.87 -5.81
N ASP A 13 20.15 3.99 -4.85
CA ASP A 13 20.07 2.54 -5.08
C ASP A 13 18.64 2.05 -5.34
N SER A 14 17.63 2.96 -5.34
CA SER A 14 16.21 2.63 -5.52
C SER A 14 15.94 1.81 -6.78
N ALA A 15 16.54 2.17 -7.91
CA ALA A 15 16.34 1.47 -9.17
C ALA A 15 16.80 0.01 -9.11
N GLN A 16 17.89 -0.26 -8.39
CA GLN A 16 18.42 -1.60 -8.21
C GLN A 16 17.56 -2.40 -7.26
N PHE A 17 17.11 -1.78 -6.17
CA PHE A 17 16.18 -2.35 -5.20
C PHE A 17 14.92 -2.89 -5.89
N ILE A 18 14.25 -2.06 -6.69
CA ILE A 18 13.01 -2.45 -7.38
C ILE A 18 13.27 -3.51 -8.46
N ARG A 19 14.38 -3.40 -9.20
CA ARG A 19 14.72 -4.37 -10.27
C ARG A 19 15.05 -5.76 -9.75
N ALA A 20 15.41 -5.91 -8.47
CA ALA A 20 15.64 -7.21 -7.86
C ALA A 20 14.39 -8.09 -7.82
N TRP A 21 13.20 -7.53 -8.03
CA TRP A 21 11.95 -8.27 -8.05
C TRP A 21 11.73 -9.03 -9.37
N TRP A 22 12.23 -8.52 -10.49
CA TRP A 22 11.99 -9.12 -11.82
C TRP A 22 12.36 -10.60 -11.90
N PRO A 23 13.53 -11.04 -11.41
CA PRO A 23 13.87 -12.47 -11.42
C PRO A 23 12.96 -13.33 -10.54
N ILE A 24 12.38 -12.77 -9.47
CA ILE A 24 11.51 -13.48 -8.51
C ILE A 24 10.18 -13.82 -9.18
N TYR A 25 9.68 -12.93 -10.04
CA TYR A 25 8.38 -13.04 -10.70
C TYR A 25 8.48 -13.36 -12.21
N ALA A 26 9.66 -13.76 -12.71
CA ALA A 26 9.92 -13.87 -14.14
C ALA A 26 9.00 -14.88 -14.88
N ASP A 27 8.48 -15.87 -14.17
CA ASP A 27 7.57 -16.91 -14.67
C ASP A 27 6.12 -16.71 -14.19
N ASP A 28 5.81 -15.59 -13.54
CA ASP A 28 4.48 -15.26 -13.06
C ASP A 28 3.70 -14.48 -14.13
N PRO A 29 2.64 -15.05 -14.73
CA PRO A 29 1.87 -14.36 -15.76
C PRO A 29 1.00 -13.22 -15.22
N HIS A 30 0.72 -13.21 -13.91
CA HIS A 30 -0.17 -12.24 -13.26
C HIS A 30 0.59 -11.10 -12.58
N TRP A 31 1.91 -11.26 -12.39
CA TRP A 31 2.70 -10.20 -11.81
C TRP A 31 2.88 -9.03 -12.77
N VAL A 32 2.43 -7.86 -12.33
CA VAL A 32 2.58 -6.60 -13.06
C VAL A 32 3.78 -5.83 -12.49
N PRO A 33 4.85 -5.61 -13.27
CA PRO A 33 6.01 -4.87 -12.79
C PRO A 33 5.66 -3.41 -12.46
N PRO A 34 6.16 -2.86 -11.34
CA PRO A 34 5.88 -1.48 -10.99
C PRO A 34 6.56 -0.50 -11.96
N LEU A 35 5.97 0.68 -12.15
CA LEU A 35 6.55 1.73 -12.98
C LEU A 35 7.83 2.28 -12.30
N LEU A 36 9.00 1.96 -12.88
CA LEU A 36 10.29 2.37 -12.31
C LEU A 36 10.42 3.89 -12.10
N MET A 37 9.78 4.70 -12.95
CA MET A 37 9.79 6.15 -12.80
C MET A 37 9.08 6.59 -11.51
N GLU A 38 7.88 6.05 -11.30
CA GLU A 38 7.07 6.38 -10.12
C GLU A 38 7.72 5.82 -8.85
N ARG A 39 8.22 4.58 -8.86
CA ARG A 39 8.94 4.02 -7.70
C ARG A 39 10.22 4.78 -7.36
N LYS A 40 10.94 5.32 -8.35
CA LYS A 40 12.10 6.20 -8.07
C LYS A 40 11.70 7.47 -7.34
N GLN A 41 10.56 8.06 -7.68
CA GLN A 41 10.01 9.21 -6.97
C GLN A 41 9.55 8.82 -5.56
N PHE A 42 8.89 7.66 -5.45
CA PHE A 42 8.43 7.10 -4.17
C PHE A 42 9.57 6.87 -3.18
N PHE A 43 10.73 6.40 -3.64
CA PHE A 43 11.93 6.17 -2.81
C PHE A 43 12.87 7.37 -2.71
N ASP A 44 12.45 8.57 -3.13
CA ASP A 44 13.26 9.79 -3.04
C ASP A 44 12.84 10.63 -1.82
N PRO A 45 13.68 10.74 -0.78
CA PRO A 45 13.38 11.57 0.40
C PRO A 45 13.17 13.06 0.09
N GLY A 46 13.66 13.55 -1.05
CA GLY A 46 13.42 14.90 -1.52
C GLY A 46 12.05 15.09 -2.20
N GLN A 47 11.37 14.01 -2.58
CA GLN A 47 10.10 14.05 -3.32
C GLN A 47 8.93 13.44 -2.53
N ASN A 48 9.13 12.32 -1.84
CA ASN A 48 8.08 11.66 -1.06
C ASN A 48 8.02 12.24 0.37
N PRO A 49 6.93 12.92 0.77
CA PRO A 49 6.81 13.50 2.10
C PRO A 49 6.84 12.51 3.27
N TYR A 50 6.54 11.23 3.03
CA TYR A 50 6.59 10.17 4.05
C TYR A 50 7.92 10.16 4.83
N PHE A 51 9.05 10.43 4.16
CA PHE A 51 10.38 10.48 4.78
C PHE A 51 10.56 11.62 5.80
N ARG A 52 9.63 12.58 5.89
CA ARG A 52 9.64 13.64 6.90
C ARG A 52 9.09 13.16 8.25
N THR A 53 8.25 12.13 8.22
CA THR A 53 7.52 11.60 9.37
C THR A 53 7.92 10.17 9.70
N ALA A 54 8.91 9.62 9.00
CA ALA A 54 9.32 8.23 9.18
C ALA A 54 10.83 8.05 8.94
N ASP A 55 11.44 7.25 9.80
CA ASP A 55 12.77 6.72 9.55
C ASP A 55 12.65 5.47 8.69
N VAL A 56 13.42 5.42 7.60
CA VAL A 56 13.36 4.32 6.62
C VAL A 56 14.75 3.72 6.41
N ARG A 57 14.84 2.40 6.46
CA ARG A 57 16.06 1.66 6.10
C ARG A 57 15.71 0.51 5.16
N CYS A 58 16.53 0.32 4.13
CA CYS A 58 16.33 -0.71 3.10
C CYS A 58 17.57 -1.60 3.00
N TRP A 59 17.35 -2.88 2.68
CA TRP A 59 18.38 -3.87 2.47
C TRP A 59 18.12 -4.71 1.23
N MET A 60 19.20 -5.22 0.65
CA MET A 60 19.17 -6.21 -0.42
C MET A 60 20.01 -7.42 -0.01
N ALA A 61 19.50 -8.61 -0.35
CA ALA A 61 20.23 -9.87 -0.22
C ALA A 61 20.92 -10.22 -1.54
N TRP A 62 22.14 -10.72 -1.43
CA TRP A 62 22.99 -11.11 -2.55
C TRP A 62 23.45 -12.55 -2.39
N ARG A 63 23.40 -13.32 -3.48
CA ARG A 63 24.01 -14.64 -3.60
C ARG A 63 24.80 -14.68 -4.91
N ASP A 64 26.08 -14.95 -4.82
CA ASP A 64 27.00 -15.04 -5.97
C ASP A 64 26.99 -13.79 -6.87
N GLY A 65 26.84 -12.61 -6.26
CA GLY A 65 26.78 -11.33 -6.96
C GLY A 65 25.44 -11.04 -7.65
N VAL A 66 24.42 -11.87 -7.43
CA VAL A 66 23.05 -11.66 -7.92
C VAL A 66 22.15 -11.23 -6.76
N ALA A 67 21.31 -10.21 -6.99
CA ALA A 67 20.30 -9.80 -6.02
C ALA A 67 19.18 -10.85 -5.96
N VAL A 68 18.87 -11.33 -4.76
CA VAL A 68 17.94 -12.45 -4.52
C VAL A 68 16.83 -12.12 -3.53
N GLY A 69 16.80 -10.88 -3.05
CA GLY A 69 15.69 -10.36 -2.27
C GLY A 69 15.92 -8.93 -1.75
N THR A 70 14.86 -8.33 -1.24
CA THR A 70 14.78 -6.97 -0.71
C THR A 70 13.96 -6.95 0.57
N ILE A 71 14.19 -5.95 1.41
CA ILE A 71 13.30 -5.60 2.52
C ILE A 71 13.50 -4.12 2.89
N ALA A 72 12.44 -3.47 3.33
CA ALA A 72 12.49 -2.18 4.01
C ALA A 72 11.90 -2.32 5.41
N ALA A 73 12.43 -1.53 6.35
CA ALA A 73 11.87 -1.33 7.67
C ALA A 73 11.64 0.15 7.89
N THR A 74 10.54 0.49 8.57
CA THR A 74 10.18 1.86 8.86
C THR A 74 9.78 2.04 10.33
N VAL A 75 10.16 3.17 10.90
CA VAL A 75 9.58 3.70 12.13
C VAL A 75 8.76 4.91 11.71
N ASP A 76 7.46 4.70 11.52
CA ASP A 76 6.52 5.80 11.27
C ASP A 76 6.22 6.48 12.61
N HIS A 77 6.59 7.75 12.74
CA HIS A 77 6.46 8.50 13.99
C HIS A 77 5.00 8.73 14.36
N ARG A 78 4.08 8.74 13.37
CA ARG A 78 2.64 8.90 13.59
C ARG A 78 2.01 7.60 14.06
N LEU A 79 2.47 6.45 13.57
CA LEU A 79 2.02 5.15 14.08
C LEU A 79 2.27 5.04 15.59
N GLN A 80 3.31 5.69 16.11
CA GLN A 80 3.64 5.62 17.53
C GLN A 80 2.58 6.24 18.45
N GLU A 81 1.67 7.06 17.92
CA GLU A 81 0.56 7.65 18.68
C GLU A 81 -0.52 6.62 19.02
N SER A 82 -0.82 5.71 18.09
CA SER A 82 -1.85 4.69 18.23
C SER A 82 -1.29 3.31 18.58
N GLU A 83 -0.10 2.98 18.08
CA GLU A 83 0.60 1.70 18.30
C GLU A 83 2.07 1.93 18.74
N PRO A 84 2.30 2.39 19.99
CA PRO A 84 3.64 2.69 20.48
C PRO A 84 4.61 1.50 20.39
N ASN A 85 5.85 1.78 20.00
CA ASN A 85 6.96 0.82 19.85
C ASN A 85 6.73 -0.26 18.79
N THR A 86 5.84 0.01 17.83
CA THR A 86 5.61 -0.85 16.66
C THR A 86 6.34 -0.29 15.45
N GLY A 87 7.28 -1.07 14.93
CA GLY A 87 7.90 -0.85 13.63
C GLY A 87 7.09 -1.49 12.51
N MET A 88 7.31 -1.04 11.28
CA MET A 88 6.77 -1.70 10.09
C MET A 88 7.88 -2.29 9.24
N PHE A 89 7.56 -3.33 8.48
CA PHE A 89 8.43 -3.84 7.42
C PHE A 89 7.61 -4.09 6.17
N GLY A 90 8.23 -3.96 5.00
CA GLY A 90 7.62 -4.23 3.70
C GLY A 90 8.68 -4.28 2.62
N PHE A 91 8.26 -4.21 1.36
CA PHE A 91 9.11 -4.47 0.19
C PHE A 91 9.90 -5.76 0.36
N PHE A 92 9.28 -6.73 1.03
CA PHE A 92 9.91 -7.96 1.49
C PHE A 92 9.76 -9.01 0.40
N GLU A 93 10.64 -8.91 -0.58
CA GLU A 93 10.66 -9.75 -1.77
C GLU A 93 11.85 -10.69 -1.69
N PHE A 94 11.66 -11.98 -2.00
CA PHE A 94 12.75 -12.95 -1.94
C PHE A 94 12.42 -14.16 -2.81
N ILE A 95 13.45 -14.80 -3.38
CA ILE A 95 13.30 -16.14 -3.99
C ILE A 95 12.92 -17.18 -2.92
N ASP A 96 12.31 -18.30 -3.30
CA ASP A 96 11.83 -19.37 -2.40
C ASP A 96 12.99 -20.07 -1.65
N ASP A 97 13.49 -19.38 -0.63
CA ASP A 97 14.67 -19.77 0.14
C ASP A 97 14.60 -19.15 1.54
N GLU A 98 14.42 -20.01 2.56
CA GLU A 98 14.25 -19.57 3.95
C GLU A 98 15.50 -18.86 4.48
N GLU A 99 16.71 -19.22 4.05
CA GLU A 99 17.95 -18.58 4.51
C GLU A 99 17.96 -17.10 4.11
N ILE A 100 17.54 -16.81 2.87
CA ILE A 100 17.45 -15.44 2.35
C ILE A 100 16.36 -14.65 3.06
N ALA A 101 15.16 -15.22 3.16
CA ALA A 101 14.02 -14.55 3.78
C ALA A 101 14.32 -14.24 5.26
N ARG A 102 14.91 -15.20 5.99
CA ARG A 102 15.32 -15.02 7.39
C ARG A 102 16.40 -13.96 7.55
N ALA A 103 17.45 -14.00 6.71
CA ALA A 103 18.53 -13.03 6.80
C ALA A 103 18.05 -11.58 6.55
N LEU A 104 17.13 -11.38 5.59
CA LEU A 104 16.50 -10.09 5.32
C LEU A 104 15.65 -9.63 6.51
N LEU A 105 14.74 -10.49 6.99
CA LEU A 105 13.87 -10.17 8.11
C LEU A 105 14.66 -9.86 9.37
N ASP A 106 15.69 -10.65 9.69
CA ASP A 106 16.56 -10.42 10.86
C ASP A 106 17.29 -9.07 10.78
N ALA A 107 17.73 -8.66 9.59
CA ALA A 107 18.36 -7.35 9.40
C ALA A 107 17.39 -6.19 9.67
N ALA A 108 16.16 -6.29 9.15
CA ALA A 108 15.10 -5.33 9.42
C ALA A 108 14.73 -5.27 10.91
N LEU A 109 14.48 -6.43 11.54
CA LEU A 109 14.12 -6.52 12.96
C LEU A 109 15.25 -6.05 13.87
N ALA A 110 16.51 -6.33 13.55
CA ALA A 110 17.65 -5.83 14.32
C ALA A 110 17.73 -4.31 14.29
N TRP A 111 17.50 -3.69 13.12
CA TRP A 111 17.45 -2.24 13.01
C TRP A 111 16.26 -1.64 13.78
N LEU A 112 15.06 -2.22 13.66
CA LEU A 112 13.87 -1.78 14.41
C LEU A 112 14.08 -1.86 15.92
N ARG A 113 14.68 -2.95 16.43
CA ARG A 113 15.07 -3.05 17.85
C ARG A 113 16.06 -1.96 18.24
N GLY A 114 17.02 -1.64 17.36
CA GLY A 114 17.94 -0.52 17.54
C GLY A 114 17.27 0.86 17.59
N GLN A 115 16.10 1.01 16.95
CA GLN A 115 15.26 2.21 17.04
C GLN A 115 14.28 2.18 18.24
N GLY A 116 14.38 1.16 19.11
CA GLY A 116 13.52 1.03 20.30
C GLY A 116 12.18 0.33 20.06
N MET A 117 11.93 -0.23 18.87
CA MET A 117 10.70 -0.96 18.58
C MET A 117 10.71 -2.34 19.24
N THR A 118 9.58 -2.73 19.83
CA THR A 118 9.38 -4.03 20.51
C THR A 118 8.52 -4.99 19.71
N SER A 119 7.76 -4.47 18.74
CA SER A 119 6.92 -5.22 17.80
C SER A 119 7.23 -4.78 16.37
N ALA A 120 6.95 -5.65 15.40
CA ALA A 120 7.02 -5.32 13.99
C ALA A 120 5.78 -5.86 13.27
N ARG A 121 5.23 -5.08 12.33
CA ARG A 121 4.06 -5.47 11.54
C ARG A 121 4.34 -5.32 10.05
N GLY A 122 3.89 -6.28 9.25
CA GLY A 122 4.13 -6.27 7.81
C GLY A 122 3.46 -7.41 7.07
N PRO A 123 3.46 -7.34 5.73
CA PRO A 123 4.17 -6.32 4.96
C PRO A 123 3.36 -5.02 4.79
N PHE A 124 4.00 -3.88 5.03
CA PHE A 124 3.55 -2.53 4.69
C PHE A 124 4.65 -1.87 3.86
N ASN A 125 4.35 -1.50 2.62
CA ASN A 125 5.27 -0.78 1.75
C ASN A 125 5.31 0.70 2.17
N PHE A 126 5.86 0.93 3.36
CA PHE A 126 5.86 2.11 4.24
C PHE A 126 4.73 2.14 5.29
N ASN A 127 3.47 2.37 4.92
CA ASN A 127 2.35 2.37 5.85
C ASN A 127 1.02 1.96 5.17
N SER A 128 -0.10 2.07 5.89
CA SER A 128 -1.45 1.73 5.43
C SER A 128 -2.05 2.70 4.38
N ASN A 129 -1.44 3.87 4.18
CA ASN A 129 -1.84 4.81 3.12
C ASN A 129 -1.13 4.53 1.78
N HIS A 130 -0.30 3.49 1.74
CA HIS A 130 0.40 3.01 0.56
C HIS A 130 -0.07 1.58 0.21
N GLU A 131 0.79 0.77 -0.41
CA GLU A 131 0.51 -0.64 -0.69
C GLU A 131 0.87 -1.49 0.55
N PHE A 132 0.01 -2.43 0.94
CA PHE A 132 0.27 -3.30 2.07
C PHE A 132 -0.55 -4.59 1.99
N GLY A 133 -0.21 -5.53 2.86
CA GLY A 133 -0.81 -6.86 2.89
C GLY A 133 -0.01 -7.87 2.08
N LEU A 134 -0.33 -9.13 2.33
CA LEU A 134 0.30 -10.28 1.67
C LEU A 134 -0.78 -11.05 0.92
N LEU A 135 -0.57 -11.29 -0.37
CA LEU A 135 -1.46 -12.18 -1.14
C LEU A 135 -1.30 -13.62 -0.63
N ILE A 136 -2.38 -14.18 -0.09
CA ILE A 136 -2.42 -15.56 0.44
C ILE A 136 -3.42 -16.47 -0.32
N ASP A 137 -4.27 -15.89 -1.15
CA ASP A 137 -5.25 -16.58 -2.02
C ASP A 137 -5.53 -15.73 -3.27
N GLY A 138 -5.99 -16.34 -4.36
CA GLY A 138 -6.32 -15.65 -5.62
C GLY A 138 -5.14 -15.36 -6.55
N PHE A 139 -4.10 -16.21 -6.53
CA PHE A 139 -2.87 -16.08 -7.32
C PHE A 139 -3.05 -16.13 -8.86
N ASP A 140 -4.26 -16.47 -9.32
CA ASP A 140 -4.65 -16.63 -10.72
C ASP A 140 -5.38 -15.41 -11.31
N THR A 141 -5.33 -14.27 -10.61
CA THR A 141 -5.91 -12.99 -11.07
C THR A 141 -4.87 -11.89 -11.09
N ASP A 142 -5.03 -10.95 -12.03
CA ASP A 142 -4.14 -9.78 -12.12
C ASP A 142 -4.41 -8.84 -10.94
N PRO A 143 -3.38 -8.21 -10.34
CA PRO A 143 -3.56 -7.27 -9.24
C PRO A 143 -4.25 -5.98 -9.70
N CYS A 144 -5.13 -5.46 -8.84
CA CYS A 144 -5.67 -4.12 -8.97
C CYS A 144 -4.70 -3.07 -8.41
N ILE A 145 -4.93 -1.80 -8.73
CA ILE A 145 -4.14 -0.69 -8.18
C ILE A 145 -4.15 -0.75 -6.65
N ALA A 146 -2.96 -0.59 -6.05
CA ALA A 146 -2.72 -0.64 -4.60
C ALA A 146 -2.96 -2.01 -3.92
N ASN A 147 -3.22 -3.07 -4.68
CA ASN A 147 -3.23 -4.44 -4.19
C ASN A 147 -1.90 -5.14 -4.50
N PRO A 148 -1.22 -5.73 -3.49
CA PRO A 148 0.02 -6.44 -3.72
C PRO A 148 -0.21 -7.76 -4.47
N HIS A 149 0.79 -8.19 -5.24
CA HIS A 149 0.86 -9.51 -5.86
C HIS A 149 2.12 -10.22 -5.39
N ASN A 150 1.96 -11.34 -4.68
CA ASN A 150 3.07 -12.11 -4.12
C ASN A 150 3.07 -13.55 -4.63
N ARG A 151 4.23 -14.21 -4.58
CA ARG A 151 4.32 -15.64 -4.92
C ARG A 151 3.62 -16.49 -3.86
N SER A 152 3.04 -17.61 -4.29
CA SER A 152 2.25 -18.50 -3.43
C SER A 152 3.01 -19.10 -2.25
N TYR A 153 4.35 -19.16 -2.29
CA TYR A 153 5.16 -19.63 -1.16
C TYR A 153 5.32 -18.59 -0.04
N TYR A 154 4.99 -17.31 -0.26
CA TYR A 154 5.26 -16.25 0.73
C TYR A 154 4.50 -16.48 2.03
N GLY A 155 3.21 -16.86 1.98
CA GLY A 155 2.41 -17.10 3.18
C GLY A 155 3.02 -18.15 4.11
N ALA A 156 3.36 -19.33 3.56
CA ALA A 156 4.04 -20.39 4.31
C ALA A 156 5.43 -19.97 4.78
N MET A 157 6.16 -19.14 4.01
CA MET A 157 7.45 -18.62 4.44
C MET A 157 7.31 -17.69 5.65
N TYR A 158 6.32 -16.80 5.65
CA TYR A 158 6.06 -15.90 6.79
C TYR A 158 5.80 -16.68 8.08
N GLU A 159 5.00 -17.74 8.02
CA GLU A 159 4.75 -18.63 9.16
C GLU A 159 6.04 -19.31 9.65
N ARG A 160 6.90 -19.83 8.74
CA ARG A 160 8.19 -20.43 9.09
C ARG A 160 9.19 -19.45 9.69
N LEU A 161 9.07 -18.17 9.33
CA LEU A 161 9.86 -17.09 9.94
C LEU A 161 9.36 -16.71 11.34
N GLY A 162 8.21 -17.24 11.77
CA GLY A 162 7.62 -16.98 13.09
C GLY A 162 6.74 -15.74 13.12
N LEU A 163 6.22 -15.30 11.98
CA LEU A 163 5.25 -14.21 11.90
C LEU A 163 3.83 -14.75 12.08
N ASP A 164 3.05 -14.06 12.90
CA ASP A 164 1.63 -14.38 13.13
C ASP A 164 0.72 -13.48 12.29
N LYS A 165 -0.41 -14.04 11.87
CA LYS A 165 -1.42 -13.30 11.10
C LYS A 165 -2.09 -12.23 11.97
N ALA A 166 -2.12 -10.99 11.46
CA ALA A 166 -2.75 -9.86 12.15
C ALA A 166 -4.21 -9.62 11.74
N MET A 167 -4.51 -9.63 10.43
CA MET A 167 -5.81 -9.24 9.88
C MET A 167 -6.02 -9.89 8.50
N ASP A 168 -7.26 -10.22 8.16
CA ASP A 168 -7.65 -10.62 6.80
C ASP A 168 -8.19 -9.41 6.03
N TRP A 169 -7.74 -9.24 4.80
CA TRP A 169 -8.22 -8.23 3.86
C TRP A 169 -8.73 -8.93 2.61
N TYR A 170 -9.94 -8.57 2.18
CA TYR A 170 -10.61 -9.23 1.06
C TYR A 170 -10.68 -8.28 -0.14
N ALA A 171 -10.15 -8.72 -1.27
CA ALA A 171 -10.40 -8.10 -2.56
C ALA A 171 -11.52 -8.86 -3.26
N TYR A 172 -12.53 -8.14 -3.73
CA TYR A 172 -13.68 -8.73 -4.41
C TYR A 172 -13.66 -8.36 -5.89
N TRP A 173 -13.79 -9.36 -6.75
CA TRP A 173 -14.13 -9.16 -8.15
C TRP A 173 -15.65 -9.21 -8.30
N LEU A 174 -16.23 -8.12 -8.81
CA LEU A 174 -17.67 -8.06 -9.07
C LEU A 174 -17.92 -7.87 -10.56
N ASP A 175 -18.57 -8.86 -11.18
CA ASP A 175 -19.17 -8.66 -12.48
C ASP A 175 -20.37 -7.72 -12.34
N LYS A 176 -20.43 -6.71 -13.20
CA LYS A 176 -21.48 -5.68 -13.17
C LYS A 176 -22.89 -6.28 -13.16
N GLY A 177 -23.11 -7.37 -13.92
CA GLY A 177 -24.41 -8.03 -14.07
C GLY A 177 -25.56 -7.06 -14.43
N PRO A 178 -26.81 -7.53 -14.44
CA PRO A 178 -27.95 -6.64 -14.30
C PRO A 178 -28.02 -6.10 -12.87
N MET A 179 -28.32 -4.81 -12.71
CA MET A 179 -28.58 -4.26 -11.37
C MET A 179 -29.78 -4.99 -10.75
N PRO A 180 -29.68 -5.52 -9.52
CA PRO A 180 -30.81 -6.22 -8.91
C PRO A 180 -32.00 -5.27 -8.72
N GLU A 181 -33.20 -5.67 -9.15
CA GLU A 181 -34.42 -4.84 -9.04
C GLU A 181 -34.69 -4.33 -7.61
N ARG A 182 -34.27 -5.12 -6.60
CA ARG A 182 -34.38 -4.72 -5.20
C ARG A 182 -33.50 -3.50 -4.89
N VAL A 183 -32.27 -3.46 -5.41
CA VAL A 183 -31.33 -2.34 -5.22
C VAL A 183 -31.87 -1.11 -5.92
N GLU A 184 -32.34 -1.22 -7.17
CA GLU A 184 -32.96 -0.11 -7.89
C GLU A 184 -34.15 0.48 -7.15
N ARG A 185 -35.05 -0.38 -6.65
CA ARG A 185 -36.25 0.05 -5.92
C ARG A 185 -35.91 0.76 -4.61
N ILE A 186 -34.90 0.27 -3.88
CA ILE A 186 -34.42 0.90 -2.64
C ILE A 186 -33.79 2.25 -2.96
N SER A 187 -32.92 2.32 -3.97
CA SER A 187 -32.26 3.56 -4.40
C SER A 187 -33.28 4.61 -4.83
N ALA A 188 -34.23 4.27 -5.70
CA ALA A 188 -35.27 5.20 -6.17
C ALA A 188 -36.11 5.76 -5.01
N ARG A 189 -36.56 4.90 -4.09
CA ARG A 189 -37.32 5.32 -2.91
C ARG A 189 -36.51 6.18 -1.94
N PHE A 190 -35.22 5.90 -1.80
CA PHE A 190 -34.32 6.70 -1.00
C PHE A 190 -34.19 8.12 -1.60
N MET A 191 -33.90 8.21 -2.90
CA MET A 191 -33.78 9.51 -3.58
C MET A 191 -35.09 10.32 -3.56
N GLU A 192 -36.25 9.66 -3.64
CA GLU A 192 -37.56 10.34 -3.51
C GLU A 192 -37.77 10.95 -2.12
N ARG A 193 -37.30 10.28 -1.06
CA ARG A 193 -37.45 10.73 0.34
C ARG A 193 -36.41 11.76 0.76
N HIS A 194 -35.27 11.78 0.09
CA HIS A 194 -34.11 12.62 0.42
C HIS A 194 -33.74 13.49 -0.79
N PRO A 195 -34.60 14.46 -1.19
CA PRO A 195 -34.34 15.33 -2.34
C PRO A 195 -33.16 16.28 -2.13
N ASP A 196 -32.68 16.41 -0.90
CA ASP A 196 -31.46 17.11 -0.49
C ASP A 196 -30.19 16.31 -0.74
N VAL A 197 -30.29 15.00 -1.02
CA VAL A 197 -29.15 14.18 -1.41
C VAL A 197 -28.88 14.34 -2.91
N THR A 198 -27.65 14.72 -3.25
CA THR A 198 -27.22 14.84 -4.65
C THR A 198 -25.93 14.07 -4.92
N LEU A 199 -25.77 13.60 -6.16
CA LEU A 199 -24.56 12.91 -6.61
C LEU A 199 -23.90 13.71 -7.72
N ARG A 200 -22.58 13.86 -7.61
CA ARG A 200 -21.77 14.60 -8.57
C ARG A 200 -20.52 13.80 -8.93
N ARG A 201 -20.20 13.71 -10.22
CA ARG A 201 -18.91 13.16 -10.66
C ARG A 201 -17.77 14.14 -10.36
N ALA A 202 -16.58 13.61 -10.12
CA ALA A 202 -15.38 14.44 -10.00
C ALA A 202 -15.10 15.21 -11.31
N ASP A 203 -14.69 16.47 -11.19
CA ASP A 203 -14.23 17.30 -12.30
C ASP A 203 -12.71 17.41 -12.25
N LEU A 204 -12.00 16.58 -13.01
CA LEU A 204 -10.53 16.56 -13.02
C LEU A 204 -9.91 17.83 -13.60
N SER A 205 -10.68 18.71 -14.25
CA SER A 205 -10.18 20.06 -14.60
C SER A 205 -9.94 20.92 -13.36
N ARG A 206 -10.56 20.56 -12.22
CA ARG A 206 -10.43 21.17 -10.89
C ARG A 206 -9.73 20.22 -9.92
N PHE A 207 -8.75 19.46 -10.42
CA PHE A 207 -8.07 18.40 -9.68
C PHE A 207 -7.74 18.74 -8.23
N ASP A 208 -7.06 19.86 -7.97
CA ASP A 208 -6.63 20.23 -6.61
C ASP A 208 -7.82 20.42 -5.66
N ARG A 209 -8.95 20.94 -6.16
CA ARG A 209 -10.19 21.06 -5.38
C ARG A 209 -10.83 19.70 -5.11
N GLU A 210 -10.83 18.80 -6.09
CA GLU A 210 -11.38 17.45 -5.89
C GLU A 210 -10.53 16.67 -4.88
N VAL A 211 -9.21 16.83 -4.92
CA VAL A 211 -8.27 16.25 -3.94
C VAL A 211 -8.54 16.78 -2.55
N GLU A 212 -8.82 18.08 -2.38
CA GLU A 212 -9.20 18.66 -1.09
C GLU A 212 -10.44 17.98 -0.49
N LEU A 213 -11.50 17.83 -1.30
CA LEU A 213 -12.74 17.20 -0.84
C LEU A 213 -12.50 15.74 -0.44
N PHE A 214 -11.66 15.02 -1.20
CA PHE A 214 -11.28 13.66 -0.87
C PHE A 214 -10.45 13.58 0.42
N TYR A 215 -9.52 14.51 0.63
CA TYR A 215 -8.70 14.57 1.82
C TYR A 215 -9.54 14.72 3.09
N GLU A 216 -10.48 15.67 3.07
CA GLU A 216 -11.38 15.93 4.20
C GLU A 216 -12.19 14.68 4.55
N ILE A 217 -12.84 14.09 3.55
CA ILE A 217 -13.74 12.95 3.79
C ILE A 217 -12.99 11.65 4.09
N TYR A 218 -11.80 11.43 3.51
CA TYR A 218 -11.00 10.25 3.77
C TYR A 218 -10.55 10.22 5.23
N ASN A 219 -9.96 11.31 5.72
CA ASN A 219 -9.49 11.36 7.09
C ASN A 219 -10.64 11.31 8.10
N ASP A 220 -11.81 11.89 7.81
CA ASP A 220 -12.99 11.76 8.68
C ASP A 220 -13.53 10.31 8.71
N ALA A 221 -13.71 9.69 7.53
CA ALA A 221 -14.32 8.36 7.43
C ALA A 221 -13.41 7.22 7.91
N TRP A 222 -12.09 7.36 7.80
CA TRP A 222 -11.14 6.28 8.10
C TRP A 222 -10.47 6.38 9.47
N ASN A 223 -10.71 7.45 10.24
CA ASN A 223 -10.01 7.73 11.50
C ASN A 223 -10.06 6.56 12.51
N ASP A 224 -11.19 5.84 12.57
CA ASP A 224 -11.41 4.73 13.50
C ASP A 224 -11.09 3.35 12.89
N ASN A 225 -10.56 3.30 11.67
CA ASN A 225 -10.26 2.04 11.00
C ASN A 225 -8.95 1.41 11.51
N TRP A 226 -8.90 0.08 11.53
CA TRP A 226 -7.72 -0.64 12.01
C TRP A 226 -6.47 -0.31 11.18
N GLY A 227 -5.37 0.00 11.87
CA GLY A 227 -4.09 0.33 11.25
C GLY A 227 -4.10 1.64 10.46
N HIS A 228 -5.16 2.45 10.53
CA HIS A 228 -5.20 3.76 9.90
C HIS A 228 -4.13 4.67 10.52
N ILE A 229 -3.42 5.38 9.64
CA ILE A 229 -2.52 6.47 10.01
C ILE A 229 -3.07 7.72 9.37
N HIS A 230 -3.20 8.78 10.16
CA HIS A 230 -3.67 10.06 9.65
C HIS A 230 -2.86 10.49 8.42
N PHE A 231 -3.57 10.72 7.32
CA PHE A 231 -2.92 11.05 6.06
C PHE A 231 -2.56 12.53 6.09
N GLU A 232 -1.26 12.84 6.14
CA GLU A 232 -0.80 14.23 6.08
C GLU A 232 -1.08 14.83 4.70
N ARG A 233 -1.34 16.13 4.67
CA ARG A 233 -1.79 16.82 3.45
C ARG A 233 -0.81 16.67 2.28
N ASP A 234 0.49 16.84 2.53
CA ASP A 234 1.50 16.75 1.49
C ASP A 234 1.69 15.32 0.97
N GLU A 235 1.64 14.32 1.87
CA GLU A 235 1.64 12.90 1.53
C GLU A 235 0.40 12.51 0.70
N PHE A 236 -0.79 13.02 1.08
CA PHE A 236 -2.04 12.78 0.36
C PHE A 236 -1.97 13.34 -1.06
N GLU A 237 -1.51 14.59 -1.20
CA GLU A 237 -1.32 15.22 -2.51
C GLU A 237 -0.29 14.47 -3.37
N PHE A 238 0.78 13.96 -2.75
CA PHE A 238 1.79 13.16 -3.43
C PHE A 238 1.18 11.89 -4.03
N VAL A 239 0.42 11.13 -3.25
CA VAL A 239 -0.29 9.93 -3.72
C VAL A 239 -1.36 10.27 -4.76
N ALA A 240 -2.16 11.31 -4.54
CA ALA A 240 -3.19 11.74 -5.49
C ALA A 240 -2.59 12.12 -6.86
N LYS A 241 -1.46 12.83 -6.88
CA LYS A 241 -0.73 13.18 -8.13
C LYS A 241 -0.28 11.93 -8.90
N GLY A 242 0.16 10.89 -8.19
CA GLY A 242 0.48 9.60 -8.79
C GLY A 242 -0.73 8.93 -9.45
N LEU A 243 -1.88 8.93 -8.75
CA LEU A 243 -3.13 8.32 -9.24
C LEU A 243 -3.77 9.09 -10.40
N LYS A 244 -3.46 10.38 -10.57
CA LYS A 244 -4.04 11.23 -11.63
C LYS A 244 -3.91 10.65 -13.04
N GLN A 245 -2.89 9.83 -13.31
CA GLN A 245 -2.66 9.24 -14.63
C GLN A 245 -3.56 8.03 -14.93
N VAL A 246 -4.12 7.40 -13.90
CA VAL A 246 -4.88 6.15 -14.00
C VAL A 246 -6.34 6.28 -13.56
N ILE A 247 -6.69 7.39 -12.90
CA ILE A 247 -8.04 7.65 -12.41
C ILE A 247 -9.04 7.80 -13.57
N ASN A 248 -10.19 7.13 -13.46
CA ASN A 248 -11.30 7.28 -14.38
C ASN A 248 -12.39 8.17 -13.73
N PRO A 249 -12.58 9.43 -14.16
CA PRO A 249 -13.52 10.34 -13.52
C PRO A 249 -14.98 9.88 -13.57
N ASP A 250 -15.34 8.97 -14.48
CA ASP A 250 -16.70 8.42 -14.55
C ASP A 250 -17.01 7.45 -13.40
N LEU A 251 -15.98 6.96 -12.71
CA LEU A 251 -16.09 6.09 -11.54
C LEU A 251 -16.00 6.88 -10.22
N VAL A 252 -15.61 8.15 -10.27
CA VAL A 252 -15.40 8.97 -9.09
C VAL A 252 -16.63 9.81 -8.80
N TRP A 253 -17.32 9.50 -7.71
CA TRP A 253 -18.54 10.20 -7.30
C TRP A 253 -18.42 10.77 -5.91
N PHE A 254 -19.00 11.95 -5.73
CA PHE A 254 -19.28 12.56 -4.44
C PHE A 254 -20.78 12.54 -4.18
N ALA A 255 -21.15 12.19 -2.96
CA ALA A 255 -22.48 12.32 -2.41
C ALA A 255 -22.53 13.55 -1.50
N TYR A 256 -23.56 14.37 -1.68
CA TYR A 256 -23.82 15.56 -0.85
C TYR A 256 -25.14 15.41 -0.13
N VAL A 257 -25.22 15.95 1.09
CA VAL A 257 -26.47 16.18 1.82
C VAL A 257 -26.60 17.69 2.00
N GLY A 258 -27.50 18.32 1.23
CA GLY A 258 -27.47 19.77 1.07
C GLY A 258 -26.17 20.23 0.38
N ASP A 259 -25.41 21.09 1.06
CA ASP A 259 -24.14 21.63 0.56
C ASP A 259 -22.89 20.91 1.13
N GLU A 260 -23.08 19.93 2.02
CA GLU A 260 -22.00 19.21 2.70
C GLU A 260 -21.68 17.90 1.98
N VAL A 261 -20.39 17.58 1.79
CA VAL A 261 -19.97 16.28 1.26
C VAL A 261 -20.17 15.23 2.35
N ALA A 262 -20.94 14.20 2.04
CA ALA A 262 -21.28 13.11 2.97
C ALA A 262 -20.68 11.75 2.56
N GLY A 263 -20.15 11.63 1.33
CA GLY A 263 -19.48 10.41 0.89
C GLY A 263 -18.73 10.60 -0.42
N CYS A 264 -17.78 9.70 -0.67
CA CYS A 264 -17.10 9.61 -1.96
C CYS A 264 -16.87 8.14 -2.36
N THR A 265 -16.70 7.92 -3.66
CA THR A 265 -16.27 6.64 -4.24
C THR A 265 -15.15 6.91 -5.24
N ILE A 266 -14.19 6.00 -5.33
CA ILE A 266 -13.08 6.00 -6.28
C ILE A 266 -12.93 4.63 -6.92
#